data_AF-A0A109QWH2-F1
#
_entry.id   AF-A0A109QWH2-F1
#
_cell.length_a   1.000
_cell.length_b   1.000
_cell.length_c   1.000
_cell.angle_alpha   90.00
_cell.angle_beta   90.00
_cell.angle_gamma   90.00
#
_symmetry.space_group_name_H-M   'P 1'
#
loop_
_entity.id
_entity.type
_entity.pdbx_description
1 polymer ?
#
loop_
_entity_poly.entity_id
_entity_poly.type
_entity_poly.pdbx_seq_one_letter_code
_entity_poly.pdbx_strand_id
1 'polypeptide(L)'
;MVSWFGRSKIRVEIPRLKPRGASSATKVDFAEYTPELLPFLGQAAAMHLEVAENLARALAAAPSVEVKQQISYVAAQVLSTQHKLVAEIRGLHADPDELMRPFVDALVHYRTLATGTDWRELLLTCYLSAGMLGDFFEQLARGIGGDVGNRVASLLATDAGAEQLRELLQRSINAEPTLTSVLAMWGRRLVGDTLLVARSALADAGSPGSAAHHAAEANIEPVFTELIAAHTRRMDGLGLTA
;
A
#
# COMPACT_ATOMS: atom_id res chain seq x y z
N MET A 1 -44.75 60.30 -13.18
CA MET A 1 -44.22 59.35 -12.17
C MET A 1 -44.26 57.95 -12.77
N VAL A 2 -43.18 57.50 -13.41
CA VAL A 2 -43.03 56.11 -13.87
C VAL A 2 -41.56 55.74 -13.70
N SER A 3 -41.32 54.73 -12.85
CA SER A 3 -40.03 54.10 -12.58
C SER A 3 -39.91 52.87 -13.49
N TRP A 4 -38.79 52.73 -14.20
CA TRP A 4 -38.46 51.48 -14.89
C TRP A 4 -36.96 51.24 -14.85
N PHE A 5 -36.50 50.59 -13.79
CA PHE A 5 -35.19 49.94 -13.75
C PHE A 5 -35.36 48.52 -13.22
N GLY A 6 -35.57 47.57 -14.14
CA GLY A 6 -35.51 46.14 -13.85
C GLY A 6 -34.05 45.69 -13.89
N ARG A 7 -33.46 45.40 -12.72
CA ARG A 7 -32.18 44.68 -12.63
C ARG A 7 -32.43 43.17 -12.76
N SER A 8 -32.03 42.59 -13.88
CA SER A 8 -31.93 41.13 -14.04
C SER A 8 -30.85 40.58 -13.10
N LYS A 9 -31.21 39.63 -12.23
CA LYS A 9 -30.25 38.91 -11.37
C LYS A 9 -29.59 37.80 -12.19
N ILE A 10 -28.29 37.94 -12.46
CA ILE A 10 -27.48 36.86 -13.03
C ILE A 10 -27.39 35.74 -11.98
N ARG A 11 -27.92 34.57 -12.33
CA ARG A 11 -27.88 33.36 -11.50
C ARG A 11 -26.54 32.66 -11.78
N VAL A 12 -25.62 32.72 -10.82
CA VAL A 12 -24.36 31.96 -10.88
C VAL A 12 -24.64 30.56 -10.34
N GLU A 13 -24.62 29.55 -11.22
CA GLU A 13 -24.66 28.15 -10.82
C GLU A 13 -23.25 27.73 -10.38
N ILE A 14 -23.10 27.44 -9.08
CA ILE A 14 -21.86 26.92 -8.52
C ILE A 14 -21.78 25.43 -8.91
N PRO A 15 -20.67 24.96 -9.54
CA PRO A 15 -20.51 23.55 -9.88
C PRO A 15 -20.60 22.67 -8.64
N ARG A 16 -21.59 21.78 -8.60
CA ARG A 16 -21.71 20.77 -7.53
C ARG A 16 -20.83 19.58 -7.90
N LEU A 17 -19.77 19.37 -7.12
CA LEU A 17 -18.96 18.16 -7.18
C LEU A 17 -19.84 16.96 -6.82
N LYS A 18 -19.85 15.94 -7.69
CA LYS A 18 -20.50 14.65 -7.40
C LYS A 18 -19.79 14.02 -6.19
N PRO A 19 -20.53 13.44 -5.23
CA PRO A 19 -19.92 12.58 -4.23
C PRO A 19 -19.28 11.39 -4.95
N ARG A 20 -18.02 11.14 -4.63
CA ARG A 20 -17.24 10.01 -5.17
C ARG A 20 -17.80 8.73 -4.51
N GLY A 21 -18.91 8.24 -5.06
CA GLY A 21 -19.50 6.95 -4.71
C GLY A 21 -18.52 5.83 -5.01
N ALA A 22 -18.58 4.77 -4.20
CA ALA A 22 -17.69 3.61 -4.20
C ALA A 22 -17.23 3.25 -5.62
N SER A 23 -15.92 3.42 -5.85
CA SER A 23 -15.25 2.93 -7.05
C SER A 23 -15.49 1.43 -7.10
N SER A 24 -16.33 0.96 -8.03
CA SER A 24 -16.13 -0.39 -8.55
C SER A 24 -14.74 -0.34 -9.13
N ALA A 25 -13.77 -0.93 -8.44
CA ALA A 25 -12.41 -1.09 -8.94
C ALA A 25 -12.54 -1.51 -10.40
N THR A 26 -12.14 -0.61 -11.32
CA THR A 26 -11.98 -0.98 -12.71
C THR A 26 -11.07 -2.20 -12.63
N LYS A 27 -11.60 -3.39 -12.92
CA LYS A 27 -10.81 -4.61 -13.01
C LYS A 27 -9.92 -4.38 -14.23
N VAL A 28 -8.82 -3.67 -14.02
CA VAL A 28 -7.74 -3.59 -14.99
C VAL A 28 -7.23 -5.01 -15.08
N ASP A 29 -7.33 -5.59 -16.28
CA ASP A 29 -6.92 -6.97 -16.49
C ASP A 29 -5.40 -7.02 -16.44
N PHE A 30 -4.86 -7.51 -15.32
CA PHE A 30 -3.43 -7.69 -15.11
C PHE A 30 -2.85 -8.84 -15.94
N ALA A 31 -3.68 -9.61 -16.67
CA ALA A 31 -3.26 -10.87 -17.28
C ALA A 31 -1.95 -10.78 -18.08
N GLU A 32 -1.72 -9.68 -18.79
CA GLU A 32 -0.51 -9.50 -19.62
C GLU A 32 0.76 -9.13 -18.81
N TYR A 33 0.60 -8.55 -17.61
CA TYR A 33 1.71 -8.05 -16.78
C TYR A 33 1.89 -8.83 -15.48
N THR A 34 1.11 -9.89 -15.29
CA THR A 34 1.23 -10.74 -14.11
C THR A 34 2.55 -11.52 -14.11
N PRO A 35 3.30 -11.48 -13.00
CA PRO A 35 4.57 -12.21 -12.89
C PRO A 35 4.34 -13.72 -12.86
N GLU A 36 5.44 -14.46 -13.04
CA GLU A 36 5.45 -15.89 -12.72
C GLU A 36 5.18 -16.12 -11.23
N LEU A 37 4.50 -17.23 -10.92
CA LEU A 37 4.03 -17.54 -9.57
C LEU A 37 5.16 -17.63 -8.52
N LEU A 38 6.27 -18.31 -8.83
CA LEU A 38 7.35 -18.52 -7.86
C LEU A 38 8.10 -17.22 -7.50
N PRO A 39 8.56 -16.40 -8.46
CA PRO A 39 9.12 -15.08 -8.16
C PRO A 39 8.15 -14.20 -7.37
N PHE A 40 6.86 -14.20 -7.74
CA PHE A 40 5.82 -13.46 -7.04
C PHE A 40 5.71 -13.86 -5.55
N LEU A 41 5.66 -15.17 -5.28
CA LEU A 41 5.60 -15.68 -3.90
C LEU A 41 6.84 -15.28 -3.10
N GLY A 42 8.03 -15.35 -3.71
CA GLY A 42 9.28 -14.91 -3.11
C GLY A 42 9.25 -13.43 -2.72
N GLN A 43 8.81 -12.57 -3.64
CA GLN A 43 8.69 -11.13 -3.37
C GLN A 43 7.65 -10.82 -2.30
N ALA A 44 6.48 -11.46 -2.36
CA ALA A 44 5.42 -11.29 -1.38
C ALA A 44 5.90 -11.68 0.03
N ALA A 45 6.61 -12.81 0.16
CA ALA A 45 7.17 -13.26 1.43
C ALA A 45 8.28 -12.33 1.94
N ALA A 46 9.15 -11.85 1.06
CA ALA A 46 10.21 -10.90 1.41
C ALA A 46 9.64 -9.57 1.91
N MET A 47 8.61 -9.03 1.27
CA MET A 47 7.94 -7.81 1.71
C MET A 47 7.28 -7.95 3.08
N HIS A 48 6.61 -9.08 3.36
CA HIS A 48 6.00 -9.28 4.68
C HIS A 48 7.06 -9.37 5.78
N LEU A 49 8.22 -9.95 5.48
CA LEU A 49 9.36 -9.95 6.40
C LEU A 49 9.87 -8.53 6.66
N GLU A 50 9.99 -7.69 5.62
CA GLU A 50 10.36 -6.28 5.75
C GLU A 50 9.39 -5.50 6.66
N VAL A 51 8.08 -5.69 6.47
CA VAL A 51 7.05 -5.05 7.32
C VAL A 51 7.19 -5.53 8.77
N ALA A 52 7.43 -6.82 8.99
CA ALA A 52 7.64 -7.37 10.33
C ALA A 52 8.90 -6.79 11.02
N GLU A 53 10.01 -6.63 10.28
CA GLU A 53 11.21 -5.97 10.80
C GLU A 53 10.95 -4.51 11.16
N ASN A 54 10.15 -3.79 10.37
CA ASN A 54 9.80 -2.41 10.67
C ASN A 54 8.88 -2.29 11.90
N LEU A 55 7.93 -3.21 12.05
CA LEU A 55 7.12 -3.34 13.28
C LEU A 55 7.98 -3.68 14.49
N ALA A 56 9.02 -4.51 14.35
CA ALA A 56 9.95 -4.81 15.44
C ALA A 56 10.74 -3.56 15.88
N ARG A 57 11.16 -2.70 14.94
CA ARG A 57 11.77 -1.39 15.25
C ARG A 57 10.79 -0.47 15.99
N ALA A 58 9.54 -0.39 15.52
CA ALA A 58 8.51 0.40 16.19
C ALA A 58 8.22 -0.14 17.61
N LEU A 59 8.17 -1.47 17.78
CA LEU A 59 7.97 -2.15 19.05
C LEU A 59 9.10 -1.83 20.04
N ALA A 60 10.35 -1.81 19.58
CA ALA A 60 11.50 -1.46 20.40
C ALA A 60 11.43 0.01 20.89
N ALA A 61 11.02 0.92 20.00
CA ALA A 61 10.95 2.36 20.26
C ALA A 61 9.67 2.83 20.99
N ALA A 62 8.66 1.96 21.12
CA ALA A 62 7.37 2.31 21.72
C ALA A 62 7.49 2.69 23.22
N PRO A 63 6.73 3.71 23.68
CA PRO A 63 6.96 4.38 24.97
C PRO A 63 6.31 3.66 26.16
N SER A 64 5.36 2.74 25.92
CA SER A 64 4.62 2.06 26.97
C SER A 64 4.39 0.59 26.63
N VAL A 65 4.19 -0.24 27.67
CA VAL A 65 3.86 -1.66 27.51
C VAL A 65 2.56 -1.84 26.71
N GLU A 66 1.58 -0.98 26.91
CA GLU A 66 0.31 -1.04 26.19
C GLU A 66 0.50 -0.85 24.68
N VAL A 67 1.26 0.18 24.26
CA VAL A 67 1.60 0.40 22.85
C VAL A 67 2.40 -0.80 22.31
N LYS A 68 3.34 -1.33 23.09
CA LYS A 68 4.12 -2.52 22.72
C LYS A 68 3.23 -3.74 22.47
N GLN A 69 2.22 -4.00 23.31
CA GLN A 69 1.31 -5.13 23.12
C GLN A 69 0.53 -5.00 21.81
N GLN A 70 0.07 -3.80 21.47
CA GLN A 70 -0.67 -3.56 20.22
C GLN A 70 0.21 -3.76 18.99
N ILE A 71 1.44 -3.22 18.99
CA ILE A 71 2.39 -3.41 17.89
C ILE A 71 2.78 -4.90 17.77
N SER A 72 3.00 -5.57 18.90
CA SER A 72 3.33 -7.00 18.93
C SER A 72 2.22 -7.87 18.33
N TYR A 73 0.95 -7.52 18.56
CA TYR A 73 -0.18 -8.23 17.97
C TYR A 73 -0.18 -8.11 16.44
N VAL A 74 0.01 -6.89 15.91
CA VAL A 74 0.09 -6.66 14.46
C VAL A 74 1.29 -7.40 13.85
N ALA A 75 2.45 -7.35 14.51
CA ALA A 75 3.64 -8.07 14.06
C ALA A 75 3.41 -9.58 13.95
N ALA A 76 2.67 -10.17 14.90
CA ALA A 76 2.31 -11.58 14.85
C ALA A 76 1.40 -11.93 13.66
N GLN A 77 0.47 -11.04 13.28
CA GLN A 77 -0.38 -11.24 12.10
C GLN A 77 0.44 -11.19 10.80
N VAL A 78 1.31 -10.19 10.66
CA VAL A 78 2.19 -10.05 9.49
C VAL A 78 3.12 -11.26 9.34
N LEU A 79 3.74 -11.71 10.44
CA LEU A 79 4.59 -12.92 10.43
C LEU A 79 3.78 -14.19 10.12
N SER A 80 2.54 -14.30 10.59
CA SER A 80 1.65 -15.41 10.25
C SER A 80 1.40 -15.47 8.73
N THR A 81 1.12 -14.33 8.10
CA THR A 81 0.98 -14.26 6.64
C THR A 81 2.29 -14.61 5.92
N GLN A 82 3.43 -14.11 6.40
CA GLN A 82 4.74 -14.44 5.85
C GLN A 82 5.01 -15.95 5.89
N HIS A 83 4.77 -16.61 7.03
CA HIS A 83 4.96 -18.06 7.16
C HIS A 83 4.03 -18.86 6.25
N LYS A 84 2.80 -18.39 6.03
CA LYS A 84 1.87 -19.03 5.09
C LYS A 84 2.35 -18.90 3.64
N LEU A 85 2.90 -17.74 3.23
CA LEU A 85 3.52 -17.58 1.91
C LEU A 85 4.73 -18.52 1.74
N VAL A 86 5.58 -18.63 2.76
CA VAL A 86 6.69 -19.58 2.78
C VAL A 86 6.22 -21.04 2.68
N ALA A 87 5.10 -21.37 3.35
CA ALA A 87 4.51 -22.70 3.25
C ALA A 87 3.97 -22.99 1.84
N GLU A 88 3.38 -22.00 1.15
CA GLU A 88 2.96 -22.12 -0.25
C GLU A 88 4.15 -22.41 -1.17
N ILE A 89 5.27 -21.69 -0.99
CA ILE A 89 6.51 -21.94 -1.74
C ILE A 89 7.00 -23.39 -1.54
N ARG A 90 7.08 -23.85 -0.28
CA ARG A 90 7.52 -25.21 0.03
C ARG A 90 6.57 -26.27 -0.52
N GLY A 91 5.26 -25.99 -0.53
CA GLY A 91 4.25 -26.85 -1.14
C GLY A 91 4.43 -27.03 -2.65
N LEU A 92 5.10 -26.07 -3.31
CA LEU A 92 5.49 -26.13 -4.71
C LEU A 92 6.90 -26.72 -4.92
N HIS A 93 7.51 -27.29 -3.89
CA HIS A 93 8.85 -27.89 -3.92
C HIS A 93 9.98 -26.92 -4.29
N ALA A 94 9.81 -25.63 -4.00
CA ALA A 94 10.86 -24.61 -4.16
C ALA A 94 11.45 -24.17 -2.82
N ASP A 95 12.64 -23.57 -2.86
CA ASP A 95 13.31 -23.02 -1.68
C ASP A 95 12.87 -21.55 -1.45
N PRO A 96 12.20 -21.24 -0.32
CA PRO A 96 11.81 -19.87 0.02
C PRO A 96 12.99 -18.90 0.11
N ASP A 97 14.12 -19.33 0.64
CA ASP A 97 15.26 -18.44 0.86
C ASP A 97 15.86 -18.03 -0.49
N GLU A 98 15.92 -18.96 -1.44
CA GLU A 98 16.37 -18.68 -2.81
C GLU A 98 15.41 -17.75 -3.57
N LEU A 99 14.09 -17.93 -3.40
CA LEU A 99 13.09 -17.08 -4.05
C LEU A 99 12.96 -15.69 -3.43
N MET A 100 13.22 -15.54 -2.13
CA MET A 100 13.18 -14.24 -1.45
C MET A 100 14.45 -13.41 -1.71
N ARG A 101 15.61 -14.08 -1.82
CA ARG A 101 16.94 -13.44 -1.95
C ARG A 101 17.05 -12.34 -3.03
N PRO A 102 16.50 -12.48 -4.25
CA PRO A 102 16.59 -11.44 -5.28
C PRO A 102 15.97 -10.10 -4.89
N PHE A 103 15.03 -10.10 -3.94
CA PHE A 103 14.30 -8.89 -3.54
C PHE A 103 14.89 -8.21 -2.31
N VAL A 104 15.83 -8.85 -1.61
CA VAL A 104 16.39 -8.36 -0.33
C VAL A 104 17.04 -6.99 -0.50
N ASP A 105 17.92 -6.81 -1.48
CA ASP A 105 18.65 -5.55 -1.66
C ASP A 105 17.71 -4.37 -1.97
N ALA A 106 16.70 -4.61 -2.81
CA ALA A 106 15.69 -3.60 -3.14
C ALA A 106 14.84 -3.22 -1.91
N LEU A 107 14.47 -4.20 -1.07
CA LEU A 107 13.73 -3.96 0.15
C LEU A 107 14.57 -3.26 1.22
N VAL A 108 15.85 -3.61 1.33
CA VAL A 108 16.81 -2.88 2.18
C VAL A 108 16.94 -1.43 1.71
N HIS A 109 17.03 -1.20 0.40
CA HIS A 109 17.04 0.17 -0.14
C HIS A 109 15.75 0.93 0.22
N TYR A 110 14.59 0.34 -0.04
CA TYR A 110 13.29 0.90 0.36
C TYR A 110 13.25 1.23 1.85
N ARG A 111 13.72 0.30 2.70
CA ARG A 111 13.83 0.50 4.15
C ARG A 111 14.64 1.74 4.49
N THR A 112 15.79 1.98 3.86
CA THR A 112 16.60 3.17 4.15
C THR A 112 15.86 4.49 3.87
N LEU A 113 14.93 4.47 2.92
CA LEU A 113 14.13 5.64 2.55
C LEU A 113 12.85 5.78 3.39
N ALA A 114 12.31 4.64 3.86
CA ALA A 114 11.04 4.49 4.55
C ALA A 114 11.16 4.29 6.08
N THR A 115 12.37 4.35 6.64
CA THR A 115 12.60 4.24 8.09
C THR A 115 12.52 5.62 8.73
N GLY A 116 11.44 5.83 9.50
CA GLY A 116 11.29 7.02 10.34
C GLY A 116 12.24 7.00 11.52
N THR A 117 12.46 8.18 12.11
CA THR A 117 13.25 8.32 13.35
C THR A 117 12.42 8.04 14.59
N ASP A 118 11.10 8.00 14.42
CA ASP A 118 10.11 7.95 15.47
C ASP A 118 9.19 6.73 15.33
N TRP A 119 8.75 6.12 16.44
CA TRP A 119 7.88 4.93 16.36
C TRP A 119 6.55 5.19 15.64
N ARG A 120 6.02 6.41 15.68
CA ARG A 120 4.78 6.78 14.96
C ARG A 120 5.02 6.89 13.45
N GLU A 121 6.19 7.40 13.03
CA GLU A 121 6.60 7.37 11.62
C GLU A 121 6.80 5.94 11.14
N LEU A 122 7.43 5.08 11.96
CA LEU A 122 7.60 3.66 11.64
C LEU A 122 6.25 2.94 11.49
N LEU A 123 5.29 3.19 12.39
CA LEU A 123 3.94 2.64 12.26
C LEU A 123 3.19 3.19 11.05
N LEU A 124 3.35 4.47 10.74
CA LEU A 124 2.75 5.07 9.56
C LEU A 124 3.32 4.45 8.29
N THR A 125 4.64 4.20 8.24
CA THR A 125 5.26 3.43 7.15
C THR A 125 4.59 2.07 7.02
N CYS A 126 4.47 1.30 8.10
CA CYS A 126 3.83 -0.03 8.06
C CYS A 126 2.39 0.05 7.55
N TYR A 127 1.58 0.97 8.09
CA TYR A 127 0.18 1.13 7.71
C TYR A 127 0.00 1.50 6.22
N LEU A 128 0.77 2.47 5.72
CA LEU A 128 0.63 2.95 4.35
C LEU A 128 1.24 2.00 3.33
N SER A 129 2.45 1.48 3.60
CA SER A 129 3.14 0.57 2.68
C SER A 129 2.48 -0.80 2.61
N ALA A 130 2.13 -1.41 3.76
CA ALA A 130 1.42 -2.68 3.78
C ALA A 130 0.02 -2.54 3.17
N GLY A 131 -0.66 -1.41 3.38
CA GLY A 131 -1.94 -1.14 2.73
C GLY A 131 -1.81 -1.04 1.21
N MET A 132 -0.91 -0.21 0.70
CA MET A 132 -0.75 0.00 -0.75
C MET A 132 -0.24 -1.27 -1.45
N LEU A 133 0.80 -1.90 -0.91
CA LEU A 133 1.39 -3.10 -1.48
C LEU A 133 0.51 -4.33 -1.26
N GLY A 134 -0.22 -4.42 -0.15
CA GLY A 134 -1.22 -5.46 0.10
C GLY A 134 -2.31 -5.48 -0.97
N ASP A 135 -2.95 -4.33 -1.20
CA ASP A 135 -3.97 -4.18 -2.25
C ASP A 135 -3.44 -4.59 -3.64
N PHE A 136 -2.19 -4.23 -3.93
CA PHE A 136 -1.55 -4.50 -5.21
C PHE A 136 -1.19 -5.98 -5.39
N PHE A 137 -0.53 -6.59 -4.40
CA PHE A 137 -0.14 -8.01 -4.46
C PHE A 137 -1.35 -8.94 -4.41
N GLU A 138 -2.42 -8.54 -3.71
CA GLU A 138 -3.71 -9.25 -3.76
C GLU A 138 -4.28 -9.26 -5.19
N GLN A 139 -4.27 -8.12 -5.88
CA GLN A 139 -4.71 -8.03 -7.28
C GLN A 139 -3.84 -8.84 -8.23
N LEU A 140 -2.50 -8.79 -8.06
CA LEU A 140 -1.58 -9.61 -8.85
C LEU A 140 -1.82 -11.11 -8.63
N ALA A 141 -2.01 -11.55 -7.38
CA ALA A 141 -2.32 -12.95 -7.08
C ALA A 141 -3.61 -13.42 -7.78
N ARG A 142 -4.63 -12.56 -7.86
CA ARG A 142 -5.86 -12.85 -8.63
C ARG A 142 -5.60 -12.94 -10.13
N GLY A 143 -4.74 -12.08 -10.67
CA GLY A 143 -4.36 -12.12 -12.07
C GLY A 143 -3.59 -13.41 -12.43
N ILE A 144 -2.70 -13.88 -11.54
CA ILE A 144 -1.99 -15.16 -11.71
C ILE A 144 -3.00 -16.30 -11.78
N GLY A 145 -4.05 -16.24 -10.96
CA GLY A 145 -5.16 -17.17 -10.99
C GLY A 145 -4.76 -18.61 -10.63
N GLY A 146 -5.59 -19.56 -11.08
CA GLY A 146 -5.47 -20.96 -10.67
C GLY A 146 -5.68 -21.16 -9.17
N ASP A 147 -5.48 -22.40 -8.70
CA ASP A 147 -5.74 -22.73 -7.30
C ASP A 147 -4.80 -21.99 -6.34
N VAL A 148 -3.53 -21.84 -6.71
CA VAL A 148 -2.52 -21.19 -5.86
C VAL A 148 -2.72 -19.68 -5.85
N GLY A 149 -2.88 -19.02 -7.00
CA GLY A 149 -3.07 -17.57 -7.07
C GLY A 149 -4.32 -17.11 -6.31
N ASN A 150 -5.43 -17.85 -6.44
CA ASN A 150 -6.67 -17.54 -5.72
C ASN A 150 -6.55 -17.73 -4.19
N ARG A 151 -5.85 -18.78 -3.73
CA ARG A 151 -5.56 -18.95 -2.30
C ARG A 151 -4.67 -17.84 -1.77
N VAL A 152 -3.61 -17.50 -2.50
CA VAL A 152 -2.67 -16.44 -2.09
C VAL A 152 -3.35 -15.08 -2.08
N ALA A 153 -4.22 -14.79 -3.05
CA ALA A 153 -5.05 -13.58 -3.02
C ALA A 153 -5.91 -13.52 -1.76
N SER A 154 -6.53 -14.65 -1.37
CA SER A 154 -7.34 -14.73 -0.15
C SER A 154 -6.50 -14.54 1.11
N LEU A 155 -5.27 -15.07 1.11
CA LEU A 155 -4.31 -14.88 2.19
C LEU A 155 -3.92 -13.39 2.34
N LEU A 156 -3.60 -12.72 1.22
CA LEU A 156 -3.17 -11.33 1.19
C LEU A 156 -4.30 -10.33 1.44
N ALA A 157 -5.54 -10.70 1.12
CA ALA A 157 -6.74 -9.90 1.43
C ALA A 157 -7.05 -9.82 2.93
N THR A 158 -6.39 -10.65 3.75
CA THR A 158 -6.57 -10.60 5.21
C THR A 158 -5.95 -9.31 5.74
N ASP A 159 -6.76 -8.48 6.40
CA ASP A 159 -6.27 -7.28 7.07
C ASP A 159 -5.32 -7.66 8.22
N ALA A 160 -4.02 -7.67 7.94
CA ALA A 160 -2.94 -8.06 8.86
C ALA A 160 -2.69 -7.00 9.95
N GLY A 161 -3.75 -6.47 10.55
CA GLY A 161 -3.72 -5.54 11.66
C GLY A 161 -3.77 -4.06 11.26
N ALA A 162 -4.21 -3.71 10.05
CA ALA A 162 -4.27 -2.32 9.60
C ALA A 162 -5.27 -1.50 10.43
N GLU A 163 -6.43 -2.04 10.83
CA GLU A 163 -7.33 -1.30 11.73
C GLU A 163 -6.67 -1.02 13.09
N GLN A 164 -5.94 -1.98 13.67
CA GLN A 164 -5.22 -1.74 14.94
C GLN A 164 -4.14 -0.67 14.79
N LEU A 165 -3.39 -0.68 13.67
CA LEU A 165 -2.42 0.38 13.36
C LEU A 165 -3.11 1.73 13.19
N ARG A 166 -4.24 1.77 12.46
CA ARG A 166 -5.04 2.97 12.23
C ARG A 166 -5.52 3.58 13.54
N GLU A 167 -6.11 2.78 14.42
CA GLU A 167 -6.58 3.23 15.73
C GLU A 167 -5.45 3.75 16.61
N LEU A 168 -4.29 3.08 16.60
CA LEU A 168 -3.11 3.52 17.34
C LEU A 168 -2.53 4.84 16.81
N LEU A 169 -2.45 4.99 15.49
CA LEU A 169 -2.02 6.23 14.84
C LEU A 169 -3.01 7.37 15.14
N GLN A 170 -4.31 7.14 15.01
CA GLN A 170 -5.33 8.15 15.28
C GLN A 170 -5.30 8.62 16.73
N ARG A 171 -5.15 7.70 17.70
CA ARG A 171 -4.99 8.07 19.11
C ARG A 171 -3.74 8.92 19.34
N SER A 172 -2.64 8.58 18.68
CA SER A 172 -1.38 9.35 18.79
C SER A 172 -1.54 10.76 18.22
N ILE A 173 -2.15 10.90 17.04
CA ILE A 173 -2.44 12.19 16.40
C ILE A 173 -3.36 13.05 17.27
N ASN A 174 -4.40 12.45 17.86
CA ASN A 174 -5.34 13.16 18.72
C ASN A 174 -4.70 13.62 20.05
N ALA A 175 -3.77 12.84 20.59
CA ALA A 175 -3.05 13.19 21.81
C ALA A 175 -2.00 14.28 21.57
N GLU A 176 -1.38 14.31 20.39
CA GLU A 176 -0.33 15.26 20.04
C GLU A 176 -0.57 15.86 18.64
N PRO A 177 -1.36 16.96 18.53
CA PRO A 177 -1.77 17.53 17.25
C PRO A 177 -0.62 18.04 16.36
N THR A 178 0.56 18.29 16.93
CA THR A 178 1.78 18.64 16.18
C THR A 178 2.25 17.50 15.26
N LEU A 179 1.88 16.25 15.55
CA LEU A 179 2.19 15.09 14.70
C LEU A 179 1.50 15.15 13.34
N THR A 180 0.35 15.83 13.21
CA THR A 180 -0.43 15.86 11.97
C THR A 180 0.38 16.32 10.77
N SER A 181 1.13 17.43 10.89
CA SER A 181 1.91 17.97 9.78
C SER A 181 3.14 17.10 9.45
N VAL A 182 3.79 16.55 10.48
CA VAL A 182 4.95 15.66 10.36
C VAL A 182 4.56 14.36 9.66
N LEU A 183 3.51 13.70 10.15
CA LEU A 183 2.99 12.46 9.60
C LEU A 183 2.39 12.65 8.20
N ALA A 184 1.76 13.79 7.92
CA ALA A 184 1.30 14.12 6.56
C ALA A 184 2.47 14.23 5.57
N MET A 185 3.55 14.93 5.96
CA MET A 185 4.76 15.03 5.13
C MET A 185 5.43 13.68 4.93
N TRP A 186 5.53 12.88 5.99
CA TRP A 186 6.08 11.53 5.94
C TRP A 186 5.29 10.64 4.99
N GLY A 187 3.96 10.61 5.13
CA GLY A 187 3.08 9.80 4.28
C GLY A 187 3.24 10.12 2.78
N ARG A 188 3.33 11.41 2.42
CA ARG A 188 3.58 11.83 1.02
C ARG A 188 4.93 11.36 0.49
N ARG A 189 5.99 11.44 1.30
CA ARG A 189 7.33 11.02 0.92
C ARG A 189 7.38 9.53 0.56
N LEU A 190 6.61 8.69 1.26
CA LEU A 190 6.62 7.23 1.06
C LEU A 190 6.00 6.78 -0.27
N VAL A 191 5.13 7.59 -0.88
CA VAL A 191 4.34 7.16 -2.05
C VAL A 191 5.24 6.73 -3.20
N GLY A 192 6.19 7.59 -3.60
CA GLY A 192 7.05 7.33 -4.75
C GLY A 192 7.84 6.03 -4.61
N ASP A 193 8.51 5.85 -3.47
CA ASP A 193 9.31 4.65 -3.21
C ASP A 193 8.45 3.39 -3.13
N THR A 194 7.23 3.50 -2.60
CA THR A 194 6.29 2.36 -2.52
C THR A 194 5.77 1.97 -3.90
N LEU A 195 5.53 2.94 -4.79
CA LEU A 195 5.18 2.67 -6.18
C LEU A 195 6.33 2.00 -6.95
N LEU A 196 7.59 2.32 -6.65
CA LEU A 196 8.73 1.61 -7.24
C LEU A 196 8.77 0.14 -6.84
N VAL A 197 8.43 -0.19 -5.59
CA VAL A 197 8.29 -1.59 -5.12
C VAL A 197 7.12 -2.29 -5.82
N ALA A 198 5.99 -1.61 -6.03
CA ALA A 198 4.88 -2.17 -6.81
C ALA A 198 5.30 -2.43 -8.27
N ARG A 199 6.00 -1.48 -8.90
CA ARG A 199 6.43 -1.59 -10.30
C ARG A 199 7.38 -2.75 -10.53
N SER A 200 8.23 -3.07 -9.55
CA SER A 200 9.19 -4.18 -9.64
C SER A 200 8.55 -5.56 -9.57
N ALA A 201 7.30 -5.67 -9.10
CA ALA A 201 6.59 -6.95 -9.03
C ALA A 201 5.85 -7.32 -10.33
N LEU A 202 5.79 -6.40 -11.31
CA LEU A 202 5.21 -6.68 -12.62
C LEU A 202 6.20 -7.46 -13.49
N ALA A 203 5.67 -8.25 -14.42
CA ALA A 203 6.47 -8.86 -15.47
C ALA A 203 7.17 -7.80 -16.34
N ASP A 204 8.24 -8.19 -17.02
CA ASP A 204 9.00 -7.31 -17.89
C ASP A 204 8.11 -6.74 -19.01
N ALA A 205 8.14 -5.42 -19.16
CA ALA A 205 7.36 -4.67 -20.13
C ALA A 205 8.13 -4.43 -21.46
N GLY A 206 9.26 -5.12 -21.63
CA GLY A 206 10.19 -4.94 -22.74
C GLY A 206 11.17 -3.79 -22.50
N SER A 207 12.13 -3.64 -23.43
CA SER A 207 13.25 -2.70 -23.27
C SER A 207 12.77 -1.26 -23.04
N PRO A 208 13.33 -0.53 -22.05
CA PRO A 208 12.97 0.85 -21.77
C PRO A 208 13.01 1.74 -23.02
N GLY A 209 11.95 2.52 -23.24
CA GLY A 209 11.81 3.42 -24.40
C GLY A 209 11.39 2.77 -25.72
N SER A 210 11.13 1.45 -25.73
CA SER A 210 10.54 0.78 -26.89
C SER A 210 9.04 1.08 -27.03
N ALA A 211 8.47 0.88 -28.23
CA ALA A 211 7.03 1.05 -28.44
C ALA A 211 6.20 0.09 -27.57
N ALA A 212 6.68 -1.14 -27.37
CA ALA A 212 6.05 -2.11 -26.48
C ALA A 212 6.08 -1.64 -25.01
N HIS A 213 7.22 -1.10 -24.56
CA HIS A 213 7.34 -0.51 -23.23
C HIS A 213 6.37 0.65 -23.03
N HIS A 214 6.26 1.58 -23.99
CA HIS A 214 5.30 2.68 -23.88
C HIS A 214 3.84 2.23 -23.86
N ALA A 215 3.49 1.21 -24.65
CA ALA A 215 2.15 0.63 -24.63
C ALA A 215 1.83 -0.04 -23.28
N ALA A 216 2.80 -0.78 -22.72
CA ALA A 216 2.67 -1.39 -21.41
C ALA A 216 2.52 -0.34 -20.30
N GLU A 217 3.32 0.72 -20.29
CA GLU A 217 3.20 1.81 -19.30
C GLU A 217 1.81 2.47 -19.36
N ALA A 218 1.27 2.71 -20.55
CA ALA A 218 -0.08 3.25 -20.72
C ALA A 218 -1.18 2.31 -20.17
N ASN A 219 -0.98 0.99 -20.26
CA ASN A 219 -1.91 0.00 -19.71
C ASN A 219 -1.79 -0.14 -18.18
N ILE A 220 -0.59 0.09 -17.63
CA ILE A 220 -0.29 -0.02 -16.20
C ILE A 220 -0.70 1.26 -15.43
N GLU A 221 -0.63 2.44 -16.05
CA GLU A 221 -0.92 3.74 -15.44
C GLU A 221 -2.25 3.80 -14.65
N PRO A 222 -3.38 3.23 -15.12
CA PRO A 222 -4.64 3.24 -14.38
C PRO A 222 -4.56 2.50 -13.03
N VAL A 223 -3.77 1.43 -12.95
CA VAL A 223 -3.56 0.68 -11.70
C VAL A 223 -2.83 1.55 -10.68
N PHE A 224 -1.75 2.20 -11.10
CA PHE A 224 -0.94 3.05 -10.23
C PHE A 224 -1.73 4.28 -9.78
N THR A 225 -2.59 4.80 -10.66
CA THR A 225 -3.55 5.86 -10.32
C THR A 225 -4.49 5.43 -9.19
N GLU A 226 -5.01 4.20 -9.22
CA GLU A 226 -5.87 3.69 -8.15
C GLU A 226 -5.09 3.42 -6.86
N LEU A 227 -3.83 2.96 -6.93
CA LEU A 227 -2.97 2.82 -5.75
C LEU A 227 -2.73 4.17 -5.04
N ILE A 228 -2.46 5.22 -5.81
CA ILE A 228 -2.34 6.59 -5.27
C ILE A 228 -3.67 7.02 -4.63
N ALA A 229 -4.80 6.78 -5.30
CA ALA A 229 -6.11 7.11 -4.75
C ALA A 229 -6.43 6.34 -3.45
N ALA A 230 -6.05 5.06 -3.36
CA ALA A 230 -6.19 4.26 -2.15
C ALA A 230 -5.30 4.77 -1.01
N HIS A 231 -4.07 5.19 -1.31
CA HIS A 231 -3.20 5.86 -0.35
C HIS A 231 -3.79 7.17 0.16
N THR A 232 -4.30 8.03 -0.72
CA THR A 232 -4.98 9.28 -0.32
C THR A 232 -6.12 8.99 0.65
N ARG A 233 -6.95 7.97 0.37
CA ARG A 233 -8.04 7.56 1.29
C ARG A 233 -7.52 7.10 2.65
N ARG A 234 -6.38 6.40 2.70
CA ARG A 234 -5.75 5.97 3.96
C ARG A 234 -5.23 7.16 4.77
N MET A 235 -4.63 8.14 4.10
CA MET A 235 -4.17 9.41 4.71
C MET A 235 -5.35 10.20 5.26
N ASP A 236 -6.39 10.42 4.44
CA ASP A 236 -7.62 11.11 4.84
C ASP A 236 -8.30 10.40 6.02
N GLY A 237 -8.29 9.07 6.04
CA GLY A 237 -8.83 8.24 7.11
C GLY A 237 -8.12 8.40 8.46
N LEU A 238 -6.93 9.00 8.49
CA LEU A 238 -6.17 9.41 9.68
C LEU A 238 -6.27 10.92 9.97
N GLY A 239 -6.98 11.68 9.13
CA GLY A 239 -7.00 13.14 9.18
C GLY A 239 -5.71 13.80 8.66
N LEU A 240 -4.92 13.08 7.87
CA LEU A 240 -3.68 13.56 7.27
C LEU A 240 -3.92 14.01 5.83
N THR A 241 -3.30 15.11 5.42
CA THR A 241 -3.36 15.54 4.02
C THR A 241 -2.35 14.74 3.18
N ALA A 242 -2.84 14.13 2.11
CA ALA A 242 -2.00 13.53 1.07
C ALA A 242 -1.39 14.58 0.12
#